data_AF-A0A2K2RJ85-F1
#
_entry.id   AF-A0A2K2RJ85-F1
#
_cell.length_a   1.000
_cell.length_b   1.000
_cell.length_c   1.000
_cell.angle_alpha   90.00
_cell.angle_beta   90.00
_cell.angle_gamma   90.00
#
_symmetry.space_group_name_H-M   'P 1'
#
loop_
_entity.id
_entity.type
_entity.pdbx_description
1 polymer ?
#
loop_
_entity_poly.entity_id
_entity_poly.type
_entity_poly.pdbx_seq_one_letter_code
_entity_poly.pdbx_strand_id
1 'polypeptide(L)'
;MAMRRTNGPSAGRQIGVSVALLVIDFMLIAWSVYGVGIAGWADSYESDGVVPSSASRAASQAWWLLGGGAVLTGGGLLALGWRIPGIVQSVVLGFGALLVSSQAAG
;
A
#
# COMPACT_ATOMS: atom_id res chain seq x y z
N MET A 1 -42.45 -10.04 -2.79
CA MET A 1 -41.00 -10.37 -2.74
C MET A 1 -40.39 -9.69 -1.51
N ALA A 2 -40.19 -10.45 -0.44
CA ALA A 2 -39.53 -9.93 0.75
C ALA A 2 -38.03 -9.77 0.45
N MET A 3 -37.53 -8.53 0.42
CA MET A 3 -36.10 -8.27 0.35
C MET A 3 -35.45 -8.81 1.62
N ARG A 4 -34.69 -9.90 1.48
CA ARG A 4 -33.84 -10.46 2.53
C ARG A 4 -32.90 -9.34 2.98
N ARG A 5 -33.07 -8.82 4.20
CA ARG A 5 -32.05 -7.95 4.84
C ARG A 5 -30.76 -8.75 4.85
N THR A 6 -29.84 -8.44 3.95
CA THR A 6 -28.48 -8.92 4.04
C THR A 6 -27.89 -8.25 5.27
N ASN A 7 -27.68 -9.02 6.33
CA ASN A 7 -26.96 -8.55 7.51
C ASN A 7 -25.51 -8.28 7.09
N GLY A 8 -25.24 -7.07 6.62
CA GLY A 8 -23.90 -6.61 6.30
C GLY A 8 -22.99 -6.67 7.53
N PRO A 9 -21.66 -6.62 7.31
CA PRO A 9 -20.70 -6.65 8.42
C PRO A 9 -20.96 -5.50 9.40
N SER A 10 -21.06 -5.84 10.69
CA SER A 10 -21.34 -4.86 11.74
C SER A 10 -20.24 -3.80 11.84
N ALA A 11 -20.59 -2.59 12.29
CA ALA A 11 -19.64 -1.48 12.40
C ALA A 11 -18.41 -1.84 13.25
N GLY A 12 -18.61 -2.46 14.42
CA GLY A 12 -17.51 -2.90 15.28
C GLY A 12 -16.56 -3.90 14.59
N ARG A 13 -17.11 -4.82 13.80
CA ARG A 13 -16.30 -5.78 13.03
C ARG A 13 -15.54 -5.10 11.90
N GLN A 14 -16.16 -4.14 11.20
CA GLN A 14 -15.49 -3.36 10.16
C GLN A 14 -14.33 -2.55 10.74
N ILE A 15 -14.52 -1.92 11.91
CA ILE A 15 -13.47 -1.16 12.59
C ILE A 15 -12.33 -2.10 13.03
N GLY A 16 -12.63 -3.21 13.69
CA GLY A 16 -11.60 -4.15 14.14
C GLY A 16 -10.73 -4.69 12.99
N VAL A 17 -11.37 -5.08 11.88
CA VAL A 17 -10.64 -5.50 10.67
C VAL A 17 -9.82 -4.35 10.08
N SER A 18 -10.39 -3.14 10.04
CA SER A 18 -9.68 -1.95 9.54
C SER A 18 -8.42 -1.64 10.35
N VAL A 19 -8.46 -1.76 11.67
CA VAL A 19 -7.29 -1.53 12.54
C VAL A 19 -6.22 -2.59 12.30
N ALA A 20 -6.60 -3.87 12.20
CA ALA A 20 -5.66 -4.94 11.94
C ALA A 20 -4.96 -4.78 10.58
N LEU A 21 -5.74 -4.45 9.54
CA LEU A 21 -5.19 -4.17 8.20
C LEU A 21 -4.30 -2.93 8.20
N LEU A 22 -4.68 -1.87 8.92
CA LEU A 22 -3.87 -0.65 9.01
C LEU A 22 -2.47 -0.91 9.60
N VAL A 23 -2.36 -1.78 10.61
CA VAL A 23 -1.05 -2.17 11.17
C VAL A 23 -0.20 -2.86 10.11
N ILE A 24 -0.80 -3.79 9.35
CA ILE A 24 -0.12 -4.49 8.26
C ILE A 24 0.32 -3.50 7.17
N ASP A 25 -0.56 -2.58 6.78
CA ASP A 25 -0.27 -1.56 5.77
C ASP A 25 0.91 -0.69 6.21
N PHE A 26 0.97 -0.27 7.48
CA PHE A 26 2.12 0.48 7.99
C PHE A 26 3.41 -0.32 8.00
N MET A 27 3.37 -1.61 8.35
CA MET A 27 4.56 -2.47 8.27
C MET A 27 5.06 -2.59 6.82
N LEU A 28 4.15 -2.77 5.86
CA LEU A 28 4.47 -2.82 4.43
C LEU A 28 5.09 -1.51 3.95
N ILE A 29 4.48 -0.38 4.28
CA ILE A 29 4.98 0.95 3.87
C ILE A 29 6.36 1.21 4.49
N ALA A 30 6.52 0.97 5.79
CA ALA A 30 7.81 1.15 6.47
C ALA A 30 8.91 0.28 5.85
N TRP A 31 8.59 -0.98 5.53
CA TRP A 31 9.50 -1.88 4.85
C TRP A 31 9.89 -1.38 3.45
N SER A 32 8.92 -0.92 2.67
CA SER A 32 9.17 -0.35 1.34
C SER A 32 10.07 0.88 1.40
N VAL A 33 9.79 1.82 2.31
CA VAL A 33 10.60 3.04 2.49
C VAL A 33 12.03 2.68 2.91
N TYR A 34 12.17 1.77 3.85
CA TYR A 34 13.48 1.29 4.28
C TYR A 34 14.25 0.65 3.11
N GLY A 35 13.60 -0.23 2.34
CA GLY A 35 14.22 -0.90 1.19
C GLY A 35 14.71 0.08 0.13
N VAL A 36 13.90 1.08 -0.24
CA VAL A 36 14.30 2.12 -1.19
C VAL A 36 15.44 2.98 -0.64
N GLY A 37 15.38 3.33 0.65
CA GLY A 37 16.45 4.10 1.31
C GLY A 37 17.79 3.38 1.31
N ILE A 38 17.80 2.07 1.61
CA ILE A 38 19.02 1.25 1.58
C ILE A 38 19.56 1.11 0.15
N ALA A 39 18.69 0.91 -0.84
CA ALA A 39 19.09 0.84 -2.23
C ALA A 39 19.70 2.17 -2.71
N GLY A 40 19.10 3.32 -2.35
CA GLY A 40 19.66 4.64 -2.67
C GLY A 40 20.98 4.93 -1.96
N TRP A 41 21.12 4.48 -0.72
CA TRP A 41 22.40 4.54 -0.02
C TRP A 41 23.48 3.70 -0.72
N ALA A 42 23.15 2.49 -1.18
CA ALA A 42 24.08 1.65 -1.92
C ALA A 42 24.48 2.27 -3.27
N ASP A 43 23.50 2.77 -4.04
CA ASP A 43 23.73 3.42 -5.33
C ASP A 43 24.68 4.62 -5.21
N SER A 44 24.70 5.32 -4.07
CA SER A 44 25.60 6.47 -3.86
C SER A 44 27.09 6.12 -3.90
N TYR A 45 27.45 4.85 -3.72
CA TYR A 45 28.82 4.36 -3.87
C TYR A 45 29.19 4.02 -5.31
N GLU A 46 28.19 3.81 -6.18
CA GLU A 46 28.34 3.36 -7.55
C GLU A 46 28.21 4.56 -8.51
N SER A 47 29.23 5.42 -8.53
CA SER A 47 29.20 6.73 -9.20
C SER A 47 29.27 6.72 -10.74
N ASP A 48 29.27 5.55 -11.38
CA ASP A 48 29.56 5.44 -12.82
C ASP A 48 28.33 5.66 -13.75
N GLY A 49 27.13 5.90 -13.21
CA GLY A 49 26.00 6.54 -13.94
C GLY A 49 25.40 5.81 -15.16
N VAL A 50 25.91 4.64 -15.55
CA VAL A 50 25.50 3.91 -16.76
C VAL A 50 24.34 2.91 -16.50
N VAL A 51 24.03 2.60 -15.24
CA VAL A 51 23.03 1.58 -14.88
C VAL A 51 21.80 2.23 -14.20
N PRO A 52 20.55 1.78 -14.47
CA PRO A 52 19.39 2.23 -13.72
C PRO A 52 19.58 1.98 -12.22
N SER A 53 19.41 3.02 -11.41
CA SER A 53 19.67 2.97 -9.96
C SER A 53 18.84 1.86 -9.30
N SER A 54 19.45 1.09 -8.40
CA SER A 54 18.75 0.02 -7.68
C SER A 54 17.58 0.59 -6.85
N ALA A 55 17.71 1.84 -6.39
CA ALA A 55 16.66 2.60 -5.73
C ALA A 55 15.42 2.80 -6.61
N SER A 56 15.60 3.19 -7.88
CA SER A 56 14.48 3.39 -8.80
C SER A 56 13.70 2.10 -9.05
N ARG A 57 14.42 0.97 -9.14
CA ARG A 57 13.80 -0.36 -9.30
C ARG A 57 13.06 -0.78 -8.03
N ALA A 58 13.68 -0.62 -6.86
CA ALA A 58 13.06 -0.93 -5.58
C ALA A 58 11.78 -0.10 -5.37
N ALA A 59 11.82 1.18 -5.73
CA ALA A 59 10.67 2.07 -5.62
C ALA A 59 9.55 1.70 -6.61
N SER A 60 9.89 1.32 -7.85
CA SER A 60 8.89 0.84 -8.82
C SER A 60 8.20 -0.44 -8.35
N GLN A 61 8.96 -1.39 -7.78
CA GLN A 61 8.40 -2.62 -7.22
C GLN A 61 7.49 -2.33 -6.03
N ALA A 62 7.95 -1.49 -5.10
CA ALA A 62 7.15 -1.07 -3.96
C ALA A 62 5.88 -0.32 -4.38
N TRP A 63 5.96 0.56 -5.38
CA TRP A 63 4.80 1.25 -5.93
C TRP A 63 3.78 0.27 -6.50
N TRP A 64 4.23 -0.74 -7.26
CA TRP A 64 3.34 -1.78 -7.77
C TRP A 64 2.69 -2.61 -6.66
N LEU A 65 3.43 -2.94 -5.60
CA LEU A 65 2.91 -3.67 -4.45
C LEU A 65 1.87 -2.86 -3.68
N LEU A 66 2.18 -1.60 -3.36
CA LEU A 66 1.31 -0.73 -2.57
C LEU A 66 0.10 -0.28 -3.40
N GLY A 67 0.31 0.21 -4.62
CA GLY A 67 -0.76 0.61 -5.52
C GLY A 67 -1.63 -0.56 -5.96
N GLY A 68 -1.02 -1.69 -6.32
CA GLY A 68 -1.73 -2.93 -6.65
C GLY A 68 -2.51 -3.47 -5.44
N GLY A 69 -1.92 -3.44 -4.25
CA GLY A 69 -2.58 -3.77 -2.99
C GLY A 69 -3.81 -2.89 -2.75
N ALA A 70 -3.67 -1.57 -2.86
CA ALA A 70 -4.77 -0.61 -2.71
C ALA A 70 -5.99 -0.94 -3.59
N VAL A 71 -5.74 -1.38 -4.83
CA VAL A 71 -6.77 -1.78 -5.79
C VAL A 71 -7.34 -3.16 -5.45
N LEU A 72 -6.49 -4.17 -5.24
CA LEU A 72 -6.93 -5.54 -5.03
C LEU A 72 -7.63 -5.72 -3.69
N THR A 73 -7.01 -5.27 -2.60
CA THR A 73 -7.52 -5.48 -1.25
C THR A 73 -8.54 -4.40 -0.90
N GLY A 74 -8.21 -3.13 -1.10
CA GLY A 74 -9.14 -2.01 -0.86
C GLY A 74 -10.37 -2.09 -1.76
N GLY A 75 -10.17 -2.22 -3.08
CA GLY A 75 -11.27 -2.40 -4.04
C GLY A 75 -12.05 -3.69 -3.83
N GLY A 76 -11.39 -4.79 -3.48
CA GLY A 76 -12.05 -6.06 -3.14
C GLY A 76 -12.96 -5.93 -1.91
N LEU A 77 -12.48 -5.28 -0.84
CA LEU A 77 -13.28 -5.01 0.36
C LEU A 77 -14.48 -4.10 0.04
N LEU A 78 -14.29 -3.06 -0.79
CA LEU A 78 -15.37 -2.20 -1.25
C LEU A 78 -16.44 -2.98 -2.03
N ALA A 79 -16.02 -3.85 -2.96
CA ALA A 79 -16.92 -4.69 -3.75
C ALA A 79 -17.72 -5.67 -2.87
N LEU A 80 -17.14 -6.14 -1.76
CA LEU A 80 -17.79 -7.01 -0.78
C LEU A 80 -18.67 -6.24 0.23
N GLY A 81 -18.79 -4.92 0.11
CA GLY A 81 -19.58 -4.09 1.01
C GLY A 81 -18.89 -3.73 2.33
N TRP A 82 -17.61 -4.05 2.48
CA TRP A 82 -16.77 -3.67 3.62
C TRP A 82 -16.19 -2.27 3.44
N ARG A 83 -17.08 -1.27 3.54
CA ARG A 83 -16.76 0.12 3.18
C ARG A 83 -15.63 0.72 4.00
N ILE A 84 -15.68 0.60 5.33
CA ILE A 84 -14.68 1.22 6.21
C ILE A 84 -13.26 0.69 5.91
N PRO A 85 -12.98 -0.61 6.05
CA PRO A 85 -11.63 -1.11 5.80
C PRO A 85 -11.21 -0.97 4.33
N GLY A 86 -12.16 -1.05 3.38
CA GLY A 86 -11.86 -0.84 1.96
C GLY A 86 -11.36 0.57 1.66
N ILE A 87 -12.03 1.61 2.18
CA ILE A 87 -11.57 3.00 2.02
C ILE A 87 -10.21 3.20 2.69
N VAL A 88 -10.06 2.74 3.93
CA VAL A 88 -8.83 2.91 4.70
C VAL A 88 -7.65 2.29 3.97
N GLN A 89 -7.78 1.05 3.48
CA GLN A 89 -6.71 0.40 2.71
C GLN A 89 -6.38 1.15 1.42
N SER A 90 -7.38 1.55 0.63
CA SER A 90 -7.12 2.26 -0.62
C SER A 90 -6.39 3.59 -0.39
N VAL A 91 -6.77 4.33 0.65
CA VAL A 91 -6.13 5.61 0.99
C VAL A 91 -4.72 5.41 1.52
N VAL A 92 -4.53 4.50 2.48
CA VAL A 92 -3.24 4.32 3.16
C VAL A 92 -2.20 3.72 2.22
N LEU A 93 -2.55 2.64 1.51
CA LEU A 93 -1.64 2.02 0.55
C LEU A 93 -1.41 2.92 -0.67
N GLY A 94 -2.43 3.66 -1.11
CA GLY A 94 -2.28 4.67 -2.15
C GLY A 94 -1.32 5.79 -1.75
N PHE A 95 -1.43 6.29 -0.52
CA PHE A 95 -0.49 7.28 0.03
C PHE A 95 0.92 6.71 0.18
N GLY A 96 1.05 5.45 0.64
CA GLY A 96 2.33 4.75 0.69
C GLY A 96 2.98 4.62 -0.69
N ALA A 97 2.20 4.31 -1.72
CA ALA A 97 2.69 4.24 -3.09
C ALA A 97 3.22 5.61 -3.55
N LEU A 98 2.48 6.70 -3.31
CA LEU A 98 2.92 8.06 -3.63
C LEU A 98 4.20 8.44 -2.89
N LEU A 99 4.29 8.10 -1.60
CA LEU A 99 5.46 8.37 -0.78
C LEU A 99 6.70 7.66 -1.33
N VAL A 100 6.58 6.39 -1.75
CA VAL A 100 7.71 5.67 -2.34
C VAL A 100 8.07 6.22 -3.72
N SER A 101 7.09 6.65 -4.53
CA SER A 101 7.36 7.33 -5.80
C SER A 101 8.14 8.63 -5.63
N SER A 102 7.85 9.44 -4.59
CA SER A 102 8.61 10.67 -4.36
C SER A 102 10.07 10.41 -3.98
N GLN A 103 10.37 9.27 -3.34
CA GLN A 103 11.76 8.89 -3.01
C GLN A 103 12.58 8.50 -4.25
N ALA A 104 11.93 8.06 -5.33
CA ALA A 104 12.61 7.70 -6.58
C ALA A 104 12.82 8.88 -7.54
N ALA A 105 12.17 10.01 -7.28
CA ALA A 105 12.28 11.23 -8.09
C ALA A 105 13.39 12.17 -7.62
N GLY A 106 14.09 11.82 -6.53
CA GLY A 106 15.18 12.58 -5.91
C GLY A 106 16.56 12.10 -6.35
#